data_AF-Q86SV5-F1
#
_entry.id   AF-Q86SV5-F1
#
_cell.length_a   1.000
_cell.length_b   1.000
_cell.length_c   1.000
_cell.angle_alpha   90.00
_cell.angle_beta   90.00
_cell.angle_gamma   90.00
#
_symmetry.space_group_name_H-M   'P 1'
#
loop_
_entity.id
_entity.type
_entity.pdbx_description
1 polymer ?
#
loop_
_entity_poly.entity_id
_entity_poly.type
_entity_poly.pdbx_seq_one_letter_code
_entity_poly.pdbx_strand_id
1 'polypeptide(L)'
;IFSFEINVSVAIITFASEPKVLMSVLNDNSRDMTDVISSLENANYKDHENGTGTNTYAALNSVYLMMNNQMRLLGMETMAWQEIRHAIILLTD
;
A
#
# COMPACT_ATOMS: atom_id res chain seq x y z
N ILE A 1 -6.94 30.82 -4.56
CA ILE A 1 -7.15 29.37 -4.75
C ILE A 1 -6.31 28.70 -3.68
N PHE A 2 -6.94 28.13 -2.65
CA PHE A 2 -6.19 27.38 -1.63
C PHE A 2 -5.79 26.03 -2.24
N SER A 3 -4.49 25.85 -2.46
CA SER A 3 -3.92 24.52 -2.71
C SER A 3 -3.74 23.88 -1.34
N PHE A 4 -4.57 22.90 -1.00
CA PHE A 4 -4.21 21.99 0.08
C PHE A 4 -3.13 21.07 -0.50
N GLU A 5 -1.90 21.23 -0.03
CA GLU A 5 -0.87 20.20 -0.23
C GLU A 5 -1.29 18.99 0.60
N ILE A 6 -2.06 18.09 -0.02
CA ILE A 6 -2.49 16.86 0.65
C ILE A 6 -1.32 15.88 0.56
N ASN A 7 -0.60 15.73 1.66
CA ASN A 7 0.47 14.73 1.78
C ASN A 7 -0.16 13.33 1.91
N VAL A 8 -0.34 12.65 0.78
CA VAL A 8 -0.91 11.29 0.70
C VAL A 8 0.20 10.31 0.36
N SER A 9 0.34 9.27 1.17
CA SER A 9 1.14 8.08 0.82
C SER A 9 0.23 6.99 0.25
N VAL A 10 0.62 6.38 -0.86
CA VAL A 10 -0.12 5.29 -1.52
C VAL A 10 0.69 4.01 -1.51
N ALA A 11 0.07 2.91 -1.06
CA ALA A 11 0.59 1.57 -1.25
C ALA A 11 -0.14 0.87 -2.41
N ILE A 12 0.59 0.00 -3.12
CA ILE A 12 0.05 -0.81 -4.21
C ILE A 12 0.42 -2.25 -3.95
N ILE A 13 -0.60 -3.11 -3.85
CA ILE A 13 -0.47 -4.54 -3.60
C ILE A 13 -1.31 -5.26 -4.63
N THR A 14 -0.69 -6.15 -5.41
CA THR A 14 -1.42 -7.13 -6.24
C THR A 14 -1.48 -8.45 -5.48
N PHE A 15 -2.51 -9.26 -5.69
CA PHE A 15 -2.61 -10.54 -5.00
C PHE A 15 -3.32 -11.60 -5.83
N ALA A 16 -2.93 -12.85 -5.57
CA ALA A 16 -3.63 -14.05 -5.99
C ALA A 16 -3.52 -15.08 -4.83
N SER A 17 -2.78 -16.17 -4.99
CA SER A 17 -2.47 -17.06 -3.86
C SER A 17 -1.67 -16.36 -2.75
N GLU A 18 -0.78 -15.45 -3.16
CA GLU A 18 0.09 -14.66 -2.27
C GLU A 18 0.04 -13.17 -2.66
N PRO A 19 0.25 -12.24 -1.71
CA PRO A 19 0.34 -10.82 -2.01
C PRO A 19 1.74 -10.44 -2.53
N LYS A 20 1.78 -9.49 -3.46
CA LYS A 20 3.00 -8.83 -3.94
C LYS A 20 2.88 -7.33 -3.71
N VAL A 21 3.74 -6.79 -2.86
CA VAL A 21 3.81 -5.34 -2.60
C VAL A 21 4.66 -4.69 -3.70
N LEU A 22 4.04 -3.82 -4.50
CA LEU A 22 4.72 -3.03 -5.54
C LEU A 22 5.16 -1.66 -5.00
N MET A 23 4.37 -1.08 -4.10
CA MET A 23 4.66 0.17 -3.41
C MET A 23 4.24 0.06 -1.94
N SER A 24 5.09 0.53 -1.02
CA SER A 24 4.84 0.56 0.43
C SER A 24 4.80 2.00 0.91
N VAL A 25 3.90 2.33 1.84
CA VAL A 25 3.84 3.66 2.47
C VAL A 25 5.11 4.03 3.27
N LEU A 26 5.96 3.04 3.55
CA LEU A 26 7.27 3.26 4.18
C LEU A 26 8.34 3.78 3.22
N ASN A 27 8.08 3.74 1.91
CA ASN A 27 8.96 4.31 0.91
C ASN A 27 8.54 5.76 0.66
N ASP A 28 9.48 6.70 0.64
CA ASP A 28 9.21 8.12 0.37
C ASP A 28 8.57 8.33 -1.01
N ASN A 29 8.88 7.47 -1.98
CA ASN A 29 8.27 7.48 -3.32
C ASN A 29 6.76 7.20 -3.30
N SER A 30 6.21 6.67 -2.20
CA SER A 30 4.76 6.50 -2.03
C SER A 30 3.99 7.82 -2.02
N ARG A 31 4.68 8.95 -1.84
CA ARG A 31 4.13 10.31 -1.87
C ARG A 31 4.30 10.99 -3.23
N ASP A 32 5.11 10.43 -4.12
CA ASP A 32 5.29 10.95 -5.47
C ASP A 32 4.28 10.29 -6.42
N MET A 33 3.41 11.11 -7.00
CA MET A 33 2.36 10.61 -7.91
C MET A 33 2.94 9.91 -9.15
N THR A 34 4.08 10.36 -9.67
CA THR A 34 4.74 9.76 -10.84
C THR A 34 5.23 8.37 -10.51
N ASP A 35 5.85 8.19 -9.34
CA ASP A 35 6.36 6.88 -8.92
C ASP A 35 5.22 5.91 -8.57
N VAL A 36 4.17 6.40 -7.90
CA VAL A 36 2.97 5.61 -7.62
C VAL A 36 2.34 5.12 -8.92
N ILE A 37 2.10 6.02 -9.89
CA ILE A 37 1.49 5.66 -11.17
C ILE A 37 2.41 4.73 -11.96
N SER A 38 3.72 4.99 -12.02
CA SER A 38 4.68 4.11 -12.66
C SER A 38 4.68 2.70 -12.06
N SER A 39 4.59 2.56 -10.73
CA SER A 39 4.52 1.25 -10.08
C SER A 39 3.21 0.51 -10.42
N LEU A 40 2.11 1.23 -10.64
CA LEU A 40 0.84 0.66 -11.07
C LEU A 40 0.87 0.23 -12.55
N GLU A 41 1.40 1.07 -13.44
CA GLU A 41 1.53 0.78 -14.87
C GLU A 41 2.46 -0.42 -15.13
N ASN A 42 3.49 -0.59 -14.29
CA ASN A 42 4.41 -1.72 -14.36
C ASN A 42 3.89 -2.99 -13.65
N ALA A 43 2.69 -2.96 -13.05
CA ALA A 43 2.09 -4.15 -12.45
C ALA A 43 1.72 -5.18 -13.52
N ASN A 44 2.30 -6.37 -13.45
CA ASN A 44 2.06 -7.42 -14.45
C ASN A 44 1.17 -8.53 -13.91
N TYR A 45 0.05 -8.80 -14.59
CA TYR A 45 -0.87 -9.88 -14.25
C TYR A 45 -0.18 -11.25 -14.16
N LYS A 46 0.82 -11.49 -15.02
CA LYS A 46 1.57 -12.76 -15.05
C LYS A 46 2.49 -12.96 -13.85
N ASP A 47 2.71 -11.94 -13.02
CA ASP A 47 3.50 -12.09 -11.79
C ASP A 47 2.90 -13.12 -10.82
N HIS A 48 1.61 -13.45 -10.99
CA HIS A 48 0.89 -14.44 -10.19
C HIS A 48 0.60 -15.75 -10.95
N GLU A 49 1.24 -16.01 -12.09
CA GLU A 49 0.94 -17.18 -12.94
C GLU A 49 1.17 -18.54 -12.25
N ASN A 50 2.09 -18.59 -11.29
CA ASN A 50 2.41 -19.80 -10.52
C ASN A 50 1.57 -19.96 -9.23
N GLY A 51 0.62 -19.06 -8.99
CA GLY A 51 -0.23 -19.06 -7.81
C GLY A 51 -1.51 -18.28 -8.04
N THR A 52 -2.45 -18.88 -8.77
CA THR A 52 -3.67 -18.23 -9.28
C THR A 52 -4.89 -18.32 -8.36
N GLY A 53 -4.70 -18.65 -7.08
CA GLY A 53 -5.78 -18.61 -6.09
C GLY A 53 -6.24 -17.18 -5.79
N THR A 54 -7.22 -17.04 -4.90
CA THR A 54 -7.72 -15.73 -4.44
C THR A 54 -7.64 -15.66 -2.93
N ASN A 55 -6.51 -15.18 -2.39
CA ASN A 55 -6.23 -15.14 -0.96
C ASN A 55 -6.35 -13.71 -0.40
N THR A 56 -7.60 -13.24 -0.31
CA THR A 56 -7.90 -11.90 0.21
C THR A 56 -7.42 -11.71 1.65
N TYR A 57 -7.39 -12.77 2.46
CA TYR A 57 -6.82 -12.73 3.81
C TYR A 57 -5.34 -12.36 3.78
N ALA A 58 -4.53 -13.02 2.95
CA ALA A 58 -3.11 -12.70 2.86
C ALA A 58 -2.85 -11.28 2.33
N ALA A 59 -3.68 -10.80 1.39
CA ALA A 59 -3.64 -9.42 0.91
C ALA A 59 -3.87 -8.40 2.04
N LEU A 60 -4.93 -8.57 2.82
CA LEU A 60 -5.23 -7.68 3.95
C LEU A 60 -4.22 -7.83 5.09
N ASN A 61 -3.69 -9.03 5.32
CA ASN A 61 -2.61 -9.23 6.28
C ASN A 61 -1.33 -8.48 5.85
N SER A 62 -1.06 -8.37 4.55
CA SER A 62 0.05 -7.52 4.05
C SER A 62 -0.14 -6.05 4.40
N VAL A 63 -1.37 -5.52 4.28
CA VAL A 63 -1.71 -4.16 4.73
C VAL A 63 -1.50 -4.02 6.24
N TYR A 64 -1.98 -4.99 7.04
CA TYR A 64 -1.79 -4.99 8.49
C TYR A 64 -0.31 -4.96 8.89
N LEU A 65 0.53 -5.78 8.25
CA LEU A 65 1.97 -5.80 8.49
C LEU A 65 2.63 -4.46 8.10
N MET A 66 2.18 -3.83 7.02
CA MET A 66 2.64 -2.52 6.61
C MET A 66 2.30 -1.44 7.65
N MET A 67 1.05 -1.42 8.14
CA MET A 67 0.61 -0.53 9.21
C MET A 67 1.43 -0.75 10.49
N ASN A 68 1.67 -2.01 10.88
CA ASN A 68 2.46 -2.33 12.08
C ASN A 68 3.90 -1.84 11.95
N ASN A 69 4.53 -2.03 10.78
CA ASN A 69 5.87 -1.53 10.53
C ASN A 69 5.93 0.01 10.56
N GLN A 70 4.93 0.70 10.00
CA GLN A 70 4.84 2.15 10.03
C GLN A 70 4.67 2.67 11.46
N MET A 71 3.77 2.06 12.23
CA MET A 71 3.58 2.38 13.64
C MET A 71 4.86 2.19 14.45
N ARG A 72 5.61 1.11 14.21
CA ARG A 72 6.90 0.88 14.88
C ARG A 72 7.93 1.96 14.52
N LEU A 73 7.97 2.41 13.27
CA LEU A 73 8.92 3.43 12.80
C LEU A 73 8.58 4.82 13.34
N LEU A 74 7.30 5.19 13.36
CA LEU A 74 6.84 6.50 13.83
C LEU A 74 6.70 6.56 15.36
N GLY A 75 6.57 5.41 16.02
CA GLY A 75 6.27 5.28 17.44
C GLY A 75 4.76 5.37 17.70
N MET A 76 4.22 4.35 18.38
CA MET A 76 2.78 4.21 18.64
C MET A 76 2.17 5.42 19.36
N GLU A 77 2.90 6.03 20.29
CA GLU A 77 2.42 7.15 21.11
C GLU A 77 2.60 8.52 20.43
N THR A 78 3.20 8.58 19.23
CA THR A 78 3.47 9.86 18.57
C THR A 78 2.29 10.34 17.75
N MET A 79 2.15 11.66 17.63
CA MET A 79 1.12 12.25 16.78
C MET A 79 1.31 11.90 15.30
N ALA A 80 2.55 11.68 14.87
CA ALA A 80 2.87 11.27 13.51
C ALA A 80 2.20 9.94 13.12
N TRP A 81 1.99 9.01 14.06
CA TRP A 81 1.21 7.79 13.81
C TRP A 81 -0.30 8.02 14.01
N GLN A 82 -0.66 8.65 15.13
CA GLN A 82 -2.06 8.78 15.57
C GLN A 82 -2.90 9.66 14.63
N GLU A 83 -2.29 10.57 13.87
CA GLU A 83 -3.00 11.42 12.90
C GLU A 83 -3.23 10.75 11.52
N ILE A 84 -2.64 9.58 11.29
CA ILE A 84 -2.77 8.87 10.00
C ILE A 84 -4.17 8.28 9.87
N ARG A 85 -4.90 8.77 8.87
CA ARG A 85 -6.19 8.20 8.46
C ARG A 85 -5.95 7.19 7.33
N HIS A 86 -6.36 5.95 7.57
CA HIS A 86 -6.16 4.86 6.63
C HIS A 86 -7.42 4.61 5.80
N ALA A 87 -7.26 4.41 4.50
CA ALA A 87 -8.31 3.97 3.59
C ALA A 87 -7.80 2.78 2.78
N ILE A 88 -8.59 1.71 2.70
CA ILE A 88 -8.27 0.50 1.95
C ILE A 88 -9.30 0.38 0.82
N ILE A 89 -8.81 0.27 -0.42
CA ILE A 89 -9.64 0.02 -1.61
C ILE A 89 -9.25 -1.35 -2.14
N LEU A 90 -10.20 -2.28 -2.15
CA LEU A 90 -10.03 -3.61 -2.69
C LEU A 90 -10.80 -3.71 -4.01
N LEU A 91 -10.08 -3.97 -5.11
CA LEU A 91 -10.65 -4.27 -6.42
C LEU A 91 -10.62 -5.80 -6.60
N THR A 92 -11.78 -6.44 -6.49
CA THR A 92 -11.97 -7.90 -6.57
C THR A 92 -13.33 -8.19 -7.22
N ASP A 93 -13.53 -9.41 -7.73
CA ASP A 93 -14.81 -9.91 -8.27
C ASP A 93 -15.84 -10.32 -7.20
#